data_AF-A0A1L9VNK3-F1
#
_entry.id   AF-A0A1L9VNK3-F1
#
_cell.length_a   1.000
_cell.length_b   1.000
_cell.length_c   1.000
_cell.angle_alpha   90.00
_cell.angle_beta   90.00
_cell.angle_gamma   90.00
#
_symmetry.space_group_name_H-M   'P 1'
#
loop_
_entity.id
_entity.type
_entity.pdbx_description
1 polymer ?
#
loop_
_entity_poly.entity_id
_entity_poly.type
_entity_poly.pdbx_seq_one_letter_code
_entity_poly.pdbx_strand_id
1 'polypeptide(L)'
;MKAVQTLAGEYEEDNIYNMDETGLFWRQAPSSGLSTRNHPGIKKDKSWITLVACVNSTGSDRLPIWFIGNAKTPRSLRGLNIKALGGVWQANKKAWMTTVIIRVAFIFLLSYWE
;
A
#
# COMPACT_ATOMS: atom_id res chain seq x y z
N MET A 1 -0.06 11.59 -20.78
CA MET A 1 0.07 12.18 -19.43
C MET A 1 -0.27 13.67 -19.36
N LYS A 2 0.02 14.51 -20.38
CA LYS A 2 -0.36 15.95 -20.35
C LYS A 2 -1.85 16.22 -20.10
N ALA A 3 -2.75 15.44 -20.71
CA ALA A 3 -4.19 15.62 -20.52
C ALA A 3 -4.66 15.47 -19.06
N VAL A 4 -4.09 14.51 -18.31
CA VAL A 4 -4.41 14.31 -16.89
C VAL A 4 -3.88 15.46 -16.04
N GLN A 5 -2.69 15.96 -16.35
CA GLN A 5 -2.10 17.11 -15.66
C GLN A 5 -2.89 18.40 -15.94
N THR A 6 -3.37 18.58 -17.18
CA THR A 6 -4.23 19.72 -17.55
C THR A 6 -5.55 19.68 -16.77
N LEU A 7 -6.23 18.52 -16.73
CA LEU A 7 -7.47 18.35 -15.97
C LEU A 7 -7.22 18.56 -14.46
N ALA A 8 -6.16 17.98 -13.91
CA ALA A 8 -5.83 18.11 -12.50
C ALA A 8 -5.55 19.57 -12.12
N GLY A 9 -4.93 20.35 -13.01
CA GLY A 9 -4.66 21.77 -12.80
C GLY A 9 -5.90 22.67 -12.76
N GLU A 10 -7.10 22.14 -13.06
CA GLU A 10 -8.37 22.85 -12.84
C GLU A 10 -8.83 22.80 -11.36
N TYR A 11 -8.17 22.00 -10.53
CA TYR A 11 -8.46 21.82 -9.11
C TYR A 11 -7.34 22.42 -8.24
N GLU A 12 -7.68 22.79 -7.01
CA GLU A 12 -6.67 23.20 -6.01
C GLU A 12 -5.74 22.02 -5.69
N GLU A 13 -4.47 22.30 -5.40
CA GLU A 13 -3.45 21.26 -5.14
C GLU A 13 -3.84 20.31 -4.00
N ASP A 14 -4.51 20.82 -2.97
CA ASP A 14 -5.00 20.04 -1.83
C ASP A 14 -6.10 19.03 -2.22
N ASN A 15 -6.77 19.24 -3.36
CA ASN A 15 -7.83 18.39 -3.90
C ASN A 15 -7.33 17.42 -4.98
N ILE A 16 -6.03 17.45 -5.32
CA ILE A 16 -5.42 16.54 -6.28
C ILE A 16 -4.76 15.39 -5.51
N TYR A 17 -5.35 14.20 -5.58
CA TYR A 17 -4.82 13.00 -4.93
C TYR A 17 -4.12 12.08 -5.92
N ASN A 18 -2.99 11.53 -5.48
CA ASN A 18 -2.35 10.40 -6.12
C ASN A 18 -2.44 9.17 -5.23
N MET A 19 -2.62 8.00 -5.84
CA MET A 19 -2.64 6.70 -5.15
C MET A 19 -1.72 5.73 -5.88
N ASP A 20 -0.82 5.09 -5.14
CA ASP A 20 0.12 4.13 -5.72
C ASP A 20 0.32 2.88 -4.84
N GLU A 21 0.74 1.79 -5.47
CA GLU A 21 0.97 0.48 -4.87
C GLU A 21 2.46 0.17 -4.76
N THR A 22 2.90 -0.29 -3.59
CA THR A 22 4.26 -0.80 -3.38
C THR A 22 4.28 -2.14 -2.66
N GLY A 23 5.19 -3.03 -3.05
CA GLY A 23 5.33 -4.35 -2.44
C GLY A 23 6.36 -4.35 -1.31
N LEU A 24 5.97 -4.76 -0.11
CA LEU A 24 6.87 -5.01 1.02
C LEU A 24 7.27 -6.48 1.10
N PHE A 25 8.51 -6.75 0.75
CA PHE A 25 9.10 -8.09 0.75
C PHE A 25 9.74 -8.45 2.09
N TRP A 26 8.92 -8.64 3.12
CA TRP A 26 9.38 -8.82 4.51
C TRP A 26 10.19 -10.10 4.77
N ARG A 27 10.14 -11.11 3.89
CA ARG A 27 10.94 -12.35 4.00
C ARG A 27 12.13 -12.39 3.04
N GLN A 28 12.26 -11.40 2.16
CA GLN A 28 13.27 -11.45 1.14
C GLN A 28 14.63 -11.08 1.72
N ALA A 29 15.57 -12.01 1.62
CA ALA A 29 16.97 -11.73 1.95
C ALA A 29 17.54 -10.64 1.02
N PRO A 30 18.45 -9.77 1.50
CA PRO A 30 19.12 -8.77 0.67
C PRO A 30 19.77 -9.43 -0.56
N SER A 31 19.55 -8.87 -1.74
CA SER A 31 20.10 -9.41 -2.99
C SER A 31 21.59 -9.16 -3.16
N SER A 32 22.15 -8.17 -2.45
CA SER A 32 23.56 -7.79 -2.49
C SER A 32 23.87 -6.81 -1.35
N GLY A 33 24.76 -7.18 -0.42
CA GLY A 33 25.29 -6.30 0.62
C GLY A 33 26.07 -7.03 1.71
N LEU A 34 27.30 -6.56 2.01
CA LEU A 34 28.26 -6.82 3.11
C LEU A 34 28.34 -8.22 3.75
N SER A 35 27.74 -9.24 3.15
CA SER A 35 27.89 -10.61 3.60
C SER A 35 29.30 -11.08 3.28
N THR A 36 30.08 -11.38 4.30
CA THR A 36 31.41 -12.00 4.15
C THR A 36 31.31 -13.46 3.70
N ARG A 37 30.09 -14.03 3.62
CA ARG A 37 29.85 -15.39 3.16
C ARG A 37 28.82 -15.41 2.03
N ASN A 38 29.20 -15.98 0.90
CA ASN A 38 28.25 -16.38 -0.12
C ASN A 38 27.33 -17.45 0.48
N HIS A 39 26.01 -17.25 0.38
CA HIS A 39 25.00 -18.25 0.69
C HIS A 39 24.40 -18.81 -0.62
N PRO A 40 25.14 -19.65 -1.36
CA PRO A 40 24.62 -20.27 -2.57
C PRO A 40 23.41 -21.13 -2.23
N GLY A 41 22.30 -20.93 -2.93
CA GLY A 41 21.09 -21.77 -2.83
C GLY A 41 19.94 -21.23 -1.96
N ILE A 42 20.03 -20.04 -1.36
CA ILE A 42 18.86 -19.46 -0.68
C ILE A 42 17.84 -19.00 -1.72
N LYS A 43 16.74 -19.76 -1.83
CA LYS A 43 15.57 -19.35 -2.63
C LYS A 43 15.02 -18.05 -2.06
N LYS A 44 14.98 -16.99 -2.87
CA LYS A 44 14.35 -15.72 -2.48
C LYS A 44 12.89 -15.97 -2.14
N ASP A 45 12.55 -15.78 -0.87
CA ASP A 45 11.16 -15.79 -0.43
C ASP A 45 10.49 -14.52 -0.95
N LYS A 46 9.61 -14.70 -1.93
CA LYS A 46 8.87 -13.61 -2.58
C LYS A 46 7.56 -13.30 -1.86
N SER A 47 7.39 -13.75 -0.61
CA SER A 47 6.24 -13.34 0.19
C SER A 47 6.25 -11.83 0.34
N TRP A 48 5.22 -11.18 -0.20
CA TRP A 48 5.02 -9.75 -0.09
C TRP A 48 3.72 -9.43 0.63
N ILE A 49 3.67 -8.23 1.17
CA ILE A 49 2.44 -7.53 1.54
C ILE A 49 2.39 -6.32 0.62
N THR A 50 1.27 -6.10 -0.05
CA THR A 50 1.07 -4.88 -0.82
C THR A 50 0.71 -3.75 0.14
N LEU A 51 1.34 -2.60 -0.02
CA LEU A 51 0.96 -1.34 0.60
C LEU A 51 0.37 -0.43 -0.46
N VAL A 52 -0.69 0.25 -0.10
CA VAL A 52 -1.30 1.28 -0.94
C VAL A 52 -1.31 2.56 -0.13
N ALA A 53 -0.70 3.60 -0.69
CA ALA A 53 -0.66 4.93 -0.13
C ALA A 53 -1.43 5.87 -1.04
N CYS A 54 -2.18 6.79 -0.44
CA CYS A 54 -2.86 7.85 -1.16
C CYS A 54 -2.66 9.16 -0.41
N VAL A 55 -2.20 10.18 -1.12
CA VAL A 55 -1.78 11.47 -0.58
C VAL A 55 -2.18 12.57 -1.55
N ASN A 56 -2.53 13.75 -1.03
CA ASN A 56 -2.74 14.92 -1.87
C ASN A 56 -1.42 15.49 -2.41
N SER A 57 -1.51 16.41 -3.36
CA SER A 57 -0.35 16.97 -4.05
C SER A 57 0.59 17.73 -3.10
N THR A 58 0.05 18.36 -2.05
CA THR A 58 0.82 19.11 -1.06
C THR A 58 1.39 18.24 0.06
N GLY A 59 0.90 17.01 0.23
CA GLY A 59 1.27 16.11 1.32
C GLY A 59 0.62 16.44 2.67
N SER A 60 -0.27 17.42 2.72
CA SER A 60 -0.97 17.86 3.93
C SER A 60 -2.01 16.85 4.41
N ASP A 61 -2.62 16.11 3.48
CA ASP A 61 -3.58 15.04 3.78
C ASP A 61 -3.21 13.71 3.11
N ARG A 62 -3.53 12.63 3.82
CA ARG A 62 -3.34 11.26 3.34
C ARG A 62 -4.38 10.32 3.91
N LEU A 63 -4.75 9.35 3.10
CA LEU A 63 -5.54 8.22 3.59
C LEU A 63 -4.72 7.34 4.53
N PRO A 64 -5.37 6.65 5.48
CA PRO A 64 -4.77 5.54 6.21
C PRO A 64 -4.10 4.57 5.25
N ILE A 65 -2.94 4.00 5.63
CA ILE A 65 -2.21 3.08 4.75
C ILE A 65 -3.00 1.78 4.62
N TRP A 66 -3.23 1.32 3.39
CA TRP A 66 -3.88 0.04 3.15
C TRP A 66 -2.83 -1.05 2.97
N PHE A 67 -2.98 -2.12 3.74
CA PHE A 67 -2.16 -3.32 3.66
C PHE A 67 -3.00 -4.43 3.04
N ILE A 68 -2.46 -5.09 2.01
CA ILE A 68 -3.10 -6.21 1.35
C ILE A 68 -2.20 -7.44 1.48
N GLY A 69 -2.71 -8.47 2.16
CA GLY A 69 -2.01 -9.75 2.32
C GLY A 69 -2.82 -10.95 1.85
N ASN A 70 -2.23 -12.15 1.93
CA ASN A 70 -2.93 -13.38 1.54
C ASN A 70 -3.93 -13.86 2.59
N ALA A 71 -3.65 -13.61 3.87
CA ALA A 71 -4.45 -14.07 5.00
C ALA A 71 -5.36 -12.97 5.53
N LYS A 72 -6.62 -13.31 5.87
CA LYS A 72 -7.57 -12.39 6.52
C LYS A 72 -7.02 -11.80 7.82
N THR A 73 -6.33 -12.62 8.60
CA THR A 73 -5.63 -12.18 9.81
C THR A 73 -4.31 -12.94 9.89
N PRO A 74 -3.19 -12.32 9.47
CA PRO A 74 -1.88 -12.93 9.63
C PRO A 74 -1.62 -13.26 11.11
N ARG A 75 -1.02 -14.43 11.38
CA ARG A 75 -0.69 -14.84 12.76
C ARG A 75 0.21 -13.82 13.46
N SER A 76 1.10 -13.16 12.72
CA SER A 76 1.99 -12.10 13.22
C SER A 76 1.28 -10.82 13.64
N LEU A 77 0.07 -10.56 13.11
CA LEU A 77 -0.74 -9.38 13.42
C LEU A 77 -1.90 -9.70 14.36
N ARG A 78 -1.91 -10.89 14.97
CA ARG A 78 -2.99 -11.30 15.87
C ARG A 78 -2.97 -10.43 17.13
N GLY A 79 -4.12 -9.84 17.47
CA GLY A 79 -4.25 -8.95 18.62
C GLY A 79 -3.79 -7.51 18.35
N LEU A 80 -3.28 -7.21 17.15
CA LEU A 80 -2.90 -5.85 16.78
C LEU A 80 -4.13 -5.06 16.29
N ASN A 81 -4.33 -3.87 16.85
CA ASN A 81 -5.33 -2.94 16.34
C ASN A 81 -4.74 -2.11 15.20
N ILE A 82 -4.82 -2.63 13.98
CA ILE A 82 -4.26 -1.98 12.77
C ILE A 82 -4.90 -0.60 12.52
N LYS A 83 -6.20 -0.44 12.86
CA LYS A 83 -6.90 0.85 12.74
C LYS A 83 -6.30 1.91 13.66
N ALA A 84 -5.94 1.54 14.89
CA ALA A 84 -5.30 2.45 15.84
C ALA A 84 -3.90 2.90 15.38
N LEU A 85 -3.25 2.14 14.49
CA LEU A 85 -1.99 2.52 13.85
C LEU A 85 -2.17 3.37 12.59
N GLY A 86 -3.40 3.80 12.28
CA GLY A 86 -3.70 4.53 11.05
C GLY A 86 -3.62 3.66 9.79
N GLY A 87 -3.90 2.36 9.92
CA GLY A 87 -3.86 1.41 8.81
C GLY A 87 -5.18 0.68 8.59
N VAL A 88 -5.36 0.16 7.37
CA VAL A 88 -6.48 -0.71 6.98
C VAL A 88 -5.92 -2.01 6.45
N TRP A 89 -6.43 -3.15 6.91
CA TRP A 89 -6.02 -4.47 6.42
C TRP A 89 -7.08 -5.06 5.49
N GLN A 90 -6.65 -5.49 4.31
CA GLN A 90 -7.43 -6.24 3.35
C GLN A 90 -6.73 -7.55 3.00
N ALA A 91 -7.50 -8.55 2.57
CA ALA A 91 -6.93 -9.84 2.22
C ALA A 91 -7.55 -10.43 0.96
N ASN A 92 -6.70 -10.93 0.07
CA ASN A 92 -7.12 -11.73 -1.08
C ASN A 92 -6.05 -12.77 -1.42
N LYS A 93 -6.38 -13.76 -2.27
CA LYS A 93 -5.45 -14.87 -2.57
C LYS A 93 -4.11 -14.43 -3.18
N LYS A 94 -4.04 -13.27 -3.85
CA LYS A 94 -2.85 -12.77 -4.56
C LYS A 94 -2.04 -11.74 -3.75
N ALA A 95 -2.60 -11.23 -2.65
CA ALA A 95 -2.08 -10.10 -1.88
C ALA A 95 -1.84 -8.83 -2.72
N TRP A 96 -2.68 -8.56 -3.74
CA TRP A 96 -2.53 -7.44 -4.68
C TRP A 96 -3.75 -6.54 -4.71
N MET A 97 -3.61 -5.34 -5.27
CA MET A 97 -4.76 -4.48 -5.54
C MET A 97 -5.77 -5.15 -6.47
N THR A 98 -7.06 -4.94 -6.19
CA THR A 98 -8.15 -5.42 -7.03
C THR A 98 -9.18 -4.31 -7.20
N THR A 99 -10.01 -4.37 -8.23
CA THR A 99 -11.09 -3.40 -8.46
C THR A 99 -12.02 -3.26 -7.24
N VAL A 100 -12.25 -4.36 -6.51
CA VAL A 100 -13.06 -4.32 -5.29
C VAL A 100 -12.35 -3.49 -4.20
N ILE A 101 -11.07 -3.74 -3.97
CA ILE A 101 -10.30 -3.01 -2.95
C ILE A 101 -10.18 -1.52 -3.31
N ILE A 102 -9.93 -1.19 -4.59
CA ILE A 102 -9.92 0.20 -5.06
C ILE A 102 -11.27 0.88 -4.80
N ARG A 103 -12.39 0.21 -5.11
CA ARG A 103 -13.73 0.78 -4.86
C ARG A 103 -13.96 1.08 -3.39
N VAL A 104 -13.58 0.16 -2.49
CA VAL A 104 -13.72 0.40 -1.04
C VAL A 104 -12.81 1.55 -0.60
N ALA A 105 -11.57 1.62 -1.10
CA ALA A 105 -10.65 2.72 -0.79
C ALA A 105 -11.18 4.07 -1.29
N PHE A 106 -11.82 4.10 -2.46
CA PHE A 106 -12.42 5.30 -3.02
C PHE A 106 -13.66 5.76 -2.24
N ILE A 107 -14.55 4.84 -1.84
CA ILE A 107 -15.67 5.16 -0.96
C ILE A 107 -15.16 5.71 0.38
N PHE A 108 -14.09 5.11 0.90
CA PHE A 108 -13.47 5.57 2.14
C PHE A 108 -12.90 6.98 1.98
N LEU A 109 -12.23 7.29 0.87
CA LEU A 109 -11.78 8.65 0.55
C LEU A 109 -12.96 9.63 0.55
N LEU A 110 -14.04 9.33 -0.18
CA LEU A 110 -15.21 10.21 -0.27
C LEU A 110 -15.86 10.46 1.11
N SER A 111 -15.86 9.47 1.99
CA SER A 111 -16.42 9.62 3.35
C SER A 111 -15.64 10.58 4.27
N TYR A 112 -14.44 11.04 3.88
CA TYR A 112 -13.74 12.11 4.60
C TYR A 112 -14.23 13.51 4.23
N TRP A 113 -15.01 13.63 3.15
CA TRP A 113 -15.46 14.91 2.60
C TRP A 113 -16.96 15.18 2.81
N GLU A 114 -17.65 14.31 3.55
CA GLU A 114 -19.02 14.50 4.07
C GLU A 114 -18.98 14.90 5.55
#